data_AF-A0A258CE44-F1
#
_entry.id   AF-A0A258CE44-F1
#
_cell.length_a   1.000
_cell.length_b   1.000
_cell.length_c   1.000
_cell.angle_alpha   90.00
_cell.angle_beta   90.00
_cell.angle_gamma   90.00
#
_symmetry.space_group_name_H-M   'P 1'
#
loop_
_entity.id
_entity.type
_entity.pdbx_description
1 polymer ?
#
loop_
_entity_poly.entity_id
_entity_poly.type
_entity_poly.pdbx_seq_one_letter_code
_entity_poly.pdbx_strand_id
1 'polypeptide(L)' 'MSFLKSFGLSALLFIAIPNTLFAAAETQAPRTAAVASPDSYGAEVAAQILKQGGNAVDAAIATAFTLAV' A
#
# COMPACT_ATOMS: atom_id res chain seq x y z
N MET A 1 25.98 35.00 19.55
CA MET A 1 25.81 33.57 19.22
C MET A 1 24.36 33.05 19.26
N SER A 2 23.33 33.89 19.47
CA SER A 2 21.92 33.44 19.45
C SER A 2 21.30 33.41 18.04
N PHE A 3 21.65 34.39 17.19
CA PHE A 3 21.10 34.52 15.82
C PHE A 3 21.49 33.39 14.86
N LEU A 4 22.70 32.83 15.00
CA LEU A 4 23.16 31.73 14.13
C LEU A 4 22.43 30.40 14.44
N LYS A 5 22.01 30.18 15.69
CA LYS A 5 21.21 29.02 16.10
C LYS A 5 19.75 29.11 15.63
N SER A 6 19.17 30.32 15.68
CA SER A 6 17.82 30.60 15.18
C SER A 6 17.71 30.37 13.66
N PHE A 7 18.72 30.80 12.91
CA PHE A 7 18.75 30.61 11.45
C PHE A 7 18.86 29.14 11.06
N GLY A 8 19.70 28.36 11.76
CA GLY A 8 19.84 26.92 11.53
C GLY A 8 18.56 26.13 11.86
N LEU A 9 17.84 26.50 12.93
CA LEU A 9 16.58 25.87 13.31
C LEU A 9 15.46 26.19 12.30
N SER A 10 15.41 27.43 11.80
CA SER A 10 14.47 27.83 10.75
C SER A 10 14.72 27.09 9.43
N ALA A 11 15.98 26.90 9.03
CA ALA A 11 16.34 26.14 7.83
C ALA A 11 15.98 24.65 7.94
N LEU A 12 16.19 24.04 9.12
CA LEU A 12 15.77 22.66 9.40
C LEU A 12 14.24 22.52 9.34
N LEU A 13 13.51 23.49 9.88
CA LEU A 13 12.05 23.51 9.83
C LEU A 13 11.55 23.65 8.38
N PHE A 14 12.19 24.51 7.58
CA PHE A 14 11.85 24.73 6.17
C PHE A 14 12.03 23.48 5.30
N ILE A 15 12.99 22.62 5.63
CA ILE A 15 13.25 21.35 4.92
C ILE A 15 12.31 20.24 5.41
N ALA A 16 12.00 20.21 6.71
CA ALA A 16 11.19 19.13 7.31
C ALA A 16 9.68 19.26 7.03
N ILE A 17 9.13 20.48 7.01
CA ILE A 17 7.69 20.73 6.81
C ILE A 17 7.16 20.24 5.44
N PRO A 18 7.80 20.50 4.29
CA PRO A 18 7.24 20.07 3.00
C PRO A 18 7.23 18.55 2.84
N ASN A 19 8.21 17.84 3.42
CA ASN A 19 8.30 16.38 3.32
C ASN A 19 7.17 15.66 4.09
N THR A 20 6.70 16.21 5.21
CA THR A 20 5.60 15.61 5.98
C THR A 20 4.23 15.88 5.36
N LEU A 21 4.05 17.06 4.73
CA LEU A 21 2.84 17.38 3.96
C LEU A 21 2.69 16.49 2.72
N PHE A 22 3.78 16.16 2.03
CA PHE A 22 3.76 15.29 0.85
C PHE A 22 3.44 13.83 1.21
N ALA A 23 3.96 13.33 2.34
CA ALA A 23 3.68 11.97 2.81
C ALA A 23 2.22 11.81 3.28
N ALA A 24 1.61 12.86 3.84
CA ALA A 24 0.20 12.84 4.25
C ALA A 24 -0.79 12.89 3.06
N ALA A 25 -0.30 13.25 1.87
CA ALA A 25 -1.10 13.37 0.65
C ALA A 25 -1.14 12.09 -0.19
N GLU A 26 -0.63 10.96 0.31
CA GLU A 26 -0.82 9.66 -0.31
C GLU A 26 -2.31 9.28 -0.16
N THR A 27 -3.13 9.84 -1.04
CA THR A 27 -4.51 9.47 -1.24
C THR A 27 -4.55 7.98 -1.46
N GLN A 28 -5.10 7.25 -0.50
CA GLN A 28 -5.25 5.81 -0.56
C GLN A 28 -5.97 5.47 -1.87
N ALA A 29 -5.19 5.05 -2.86
CA ALA A 29 -5.73 4.71 -4.17
C ALA A 29 -6.82 3.65 -3.96
N PRO A 30 -7.93 3.71 -4.71
CA PRO A 30 -8.97 2.70 -4.59
C PRO A 30 -8.32 1.33 -4.75
N ARG A 31 -8.48 0.47 -3.74
CA ARG A 31 -7.96 -0.91 -3.76
C ARG A 31 -8.64 -1.67 -4.88
N THR A 32 -8.02 -1.64 -6.05
CA THR A 32 -8.51 -2.29 -7.26
C THR A 32 -7.75 -3.59 -7.40
N ALA A 33 -8.49 -4.66 -7.65
CA ALA A 33 -7.96 -6.01 -7.79
C ALA A 33 -8.52 -6.64 -9.06
N ALA A 34 -7.68 -7.37 -9.77
CA ALA A 34 -8.06 -8.17 -10.92
C ALA A 34 -7.57 -9.60 -10.70
N VAL A 35 -8.35 -10.57 -11.17
CA VAL A 35 -8.05 -11.99 -11.01
C VAL A 35 -8.16 -12.65 -12.39
N ALA A 36 -7.11 -13.38 -12.76
CA ALA A 36 -7.10 -14.26 -13.92
C ALA A 36 -6.71 -15.66 -13.44
N SER A 37 -7.55 -16.65 -13.70
CA SER A 37 -7.35 -18.04 -13.31
C SER A 37 -7.85 -18.94 -14.43
N PRO A 38 -7.21 -20.10 -14.68
CA PRO A 38 -7.69 -21.08 -15.65
C PRO A 38 -9.00 -21.78 -15.23
N ASP A 39 -9.37 -21.67 -13.95
CA ASP A 39 -10.58 -22.27 -13.37
C ASP A 39 -11.37 -21.24 -12.53
N SER A 40 -12.69 -21.40 -12.51
CA SER A 40 -13.62 -20.48 -11.85
C SER A 40 -13.56 -20.53 -10.32
N TYR A 41 -13.32 -21.69 -9.71
CA TYR A 41 -13.19 -21.79 -8.26
C TYR A 41 -11.89 -21.12 -7.80
N GLY A 42 -10.80 -21.33 -8.52
CA GLY A 42 -9.54 -20.62 -8.30
C GLY A 42 -9.69 -19.10 -8.40
N ALA A 43 -10.47 -18.62 -9.38
CA ALA A 43 -10.78 -17.19 -9.52
C ALA A 43 -11.63 -16.65 -8.37
N GLU A 44 -12.65 -17.41 -7.96
CA GLU A 44 -13.55 -17.02 -6.89
C GLU A 44 -12.81 -16.92 -5.55
N VAL A 45 -11.97 -17.90 -5.23
CA VAL A 45 -11.15 -17.90 -4.00
C VAL A 45 -10.20 -16.71 -3.97
N ALA A 46 -9.47 -16.44 -5.06
CA ALA A 46 -8.61 -15.25 -5.13
C ALA A 46 -9.41 -13.95 -4.92
N ALA A 47 -10.59 -13.82 -5.55
CA ALA A 47 -11.44 -12.65 -5.38
C ALA A 47 -11.94 -12.49 -3.94
N GLN A 48 -12.25 -13.59 -3.25
CA GLN A 48 -12.65 -13.58 -1.83
C GLN A 48 -11.51 -13.13 -0.92
N ILE A 49 -10.29 -13.65 -1.10
CA ILE A 49 -9.12 -13.24 -0.30
C ILE A 49 -8.81 -11.75 -0.46
N LEU A 50 -8.85 -11.24 -1.69
CA LEU A 50 -8.62 -9.81 -1.97
C LEU A 50 -9.72 -8.92 -1.34
N LYS A 51 -10.99 -9.36 -1.35
CA LYS A 51 -12.10 -8.66 -0.67
C LYS A 51 -11.95 -8.66 0.85
N GLN A 52 -11.37 -9.71 1.43
CA GLN A 52 -11.08 -9.82 2.86
C GLN A 52 -9.87 -8.99 3.30
N GLY A 53 -9.18 -8.34 2.36
CA GLY A 53 -8.01 -7.51 2.64
C GLY A 53 -6.68 -8.26 2.61
N GLY A 54 -6.67 -9.51 2.15
CA GLY A 54 -5.44 -10.22 1.79
C GLY A 54 -4.74 -9.57 0.60
N ASN A 55 -3.44 -9.77 0.49
CA ASN A 55 -2.66 -9.28 -0.64
C ASN A 55 -2.73 -10.27 -1.83
N ALA A 56 -2.10 -9.89 -2.95
CA ALA A 56 -2.07 -10.73 -4.16
C ALA A 56 -1.35 -12.08 -3.94
N VAL A 57 -0.38 -12.14 -3.02
CA VAL A 57 0.35 -13.37 -2.67
C VAL A 57 -0.55 -14.32 -1.88
N ASP A 58 -1.28 -13.82 -0.89
CA ASP A 58 -2.27 -14.59 -0.12
C ASP A 58 -3.32 -15.20 -1.06
N ALA A 59 -3.82 -14.38 -2.00
CA ALA A 59 -4.79 -14.81 -3.00
C ALA A 59 -4.23 -15.90 -3.93
N ALA A 60 -2.99 -15.75 -4.40
CA ALA A 60 -2.34 -16.74 -5.27
C ALA A 60 -2.12 -18.08 -4.56
N ILE A 61 -1.71 -18.06 -3.28
CA ILE A 61 -1.52 -19.26 -2.48
C ILE A 61 -2.86 -20.00 -2.30
N ALA A 62 -3.93 -19.28 -1.94
CA ALA A 62 -5.26 -19.87 -1.78
C ALA A 62 -5.80 -20.47 -3.10
N THR A 63 -5.60 -19.79 -4.23
CA THR A 63 -5.92 -20.33 -5.56
C THR A 63 -5.13 -21.60 -5.85
N ALA A 64 -3.82 -21.63 -5.59
CA ALA A 64 -3.00 -22.82 -5.84
C ALA A 64 -3.50 -24.06 -5.09
N PHE A 65 -3.92 -23.89 -3.82
CA PHE A 65 -4.53 -24.98 -3.06
C PHE A 65 -5.91 -25.38 -3.58
N THR A 66 -6.69 -24.43 -4.10
CA THR A 66 -8.00 -24.71 -4.70
C THR A 66 -7.88 -25.52 -5.99
N LEU A 67 -6.88 -25.20 -6.82
CA LEU A 67 -6.62 -25.89 -8.10
C LEU A 67 -6.00 -27.28 -7.92
N ALA A 68 -5.54 -27.62 -6.72
CA ALA A 68 -4.92 -28.90 -6.43
C ALA A 68 -5.93 -30.02 -6.06
N VAL A 69 -7.23 -29.71 -6.03
CA VAL A 69 -8.31 -30.60 -5.59
C VAL A 69 -9.08 -31.18 -6.77
#